data_AF-A0A1G5ISG9-F1
#
_entry.id   AF-A0A1G5ISG9-F1
#
_cell.length_a   1.000
_cell.length_b   1.000
_cell.length_c   1.000
_cell.angle_alpha   90.00
_cell.angle_beta   90.00
_cell.angle_gamma   90.00
#
_symmetry.space_group_name_H-M   'P 1'
#
loop_
_entity.id
_entity.type
_entity.pdbx_description
1 polymer ?
#
loop_
_entity_poly.entity_id
_entity_poly.type
_entity_poly.pdbx_seq_one_letter_code
_entity_poly.pdbx_strand_id
1 'polypeptide(L)' 'MLTRPNSRTCIECGLSFGHANFAYHAGKIENGPSYWSDRGLLCSVACSTVHFEKRERAGDAMKEPAPDPFERD' A
#
# COMPACT_ATOMS: atom_id res chain seq x y z
N MET A 1 -18.37 7.30 12.74
CA MET A 1 -16.93 7.53 12.50
C MET A 1 -16.29 6.19 12.24
N LEU A 2 -16.13 5.82 10.96
CA LEU A 2 -15.44 4.59 10.59
C LEU A 2 -13.96 4.77 10.91
N THR A 3 -13.48 4.00 11.88
CA THR A 3 -12.08 3.92 12.29
C THR A 3 -11.23 3.69 11.03
N ARG A 4 -10.60 4.75 10.49
CA ARG A 4 -9.63 4.60 9.40
C ARG A 4 -8.58 3.59 9.89
N PRO A 5 -8.49 2.39 9.29
CA PRO A 5 -7.48 1.42 9.71
C PRO A 5 -6.13 2.10 9.56
N ASN A 6 -5.27 1.97 10.57
CA ASN A 6 -3.97 2.63 10.70
C ASN A 6 -3.26 2.76 9.34
N SER A 7 -3.39 3.94 8.72
CA SER A 7 -3.01 4.24 7.32
C SER A 7 -1.51 4.22 7.06
N ARG A 8 -0.73 3.71 8.02
CA ARG A 8 0.72 3.65 8.04
C ARG A 8 1.22 2.22 8.24
N THR A 9 0.44 1.20 7.90
CA THR A 9 0.88 -0.21 7.94
C THR A 9 0.56 -0.90 6.62
N CYS A 10 1.37 -1.90 6.27
CA CYS A 10 1.12 -2.70 5.09
C CYS A 10 -0.14 -3.56 5.29
N ILE A 11 -1.06 -3.51 4.33
CA ILE A 11 -2.32 -4.26 4.43
C ILE A 11 -2.16 -5.78 4.28
N GLU A 12 -1.04 -6.24 3.73
CA GLU A 12 -0.77 -7.67 3.50
C GLU A 12 -0.02 -8.33 4.65
N CYS A 13 1.00 -7.67 5.20
CA CYS A 13 1.88 -8.25 6.22
C CYS A 13 1.88 -7.49 7.55
N GLY A 14 1.23 -6.33 7.63
CA GLY A 14 1.17 -5.49 8.83
C GLY A 14 2.43 -4.65 9.08
N LEU A 15 3.44 -4.67 8.20
CA LEU A 15 4.68 -3.93 8.43
C LEU A 15 4.43 -2.42 8.50
N SER A 16 4.94 -1.77 9.55
CA SER A 16 4.79 -0.33 9.76
C SER A 16 5.58 0.50 8.75
N PHE A 17 4.93 1.52 8.21
CA PHE A 17 5.56 2.61 7.47
C PHE A 17 6.54 3.34 8.40
N GLY A 18 7.75 3.60 7.91
CA GLY A 18 8.89 4.02 8.74
C GLY A 18 9.89 2.89 9.03
N HIS A 19 9.54 1.64 8.78
CA HIS A 19 10.47 0.52 8.93
C HIS A 19 11.55 0.52 7.84
N ALA A 20 12.76 0.05 8.16
CA ALA A 20 13.88 -0.02 7.22
C ALA A 20 13.61 -0.96 6.03
N ASN A 21 12.83 -2.02 6.24
CA ASN A 21 12.42 -2.97 5.20
C ASN A 21 11.21 -2.49 4.38
N PHE A 22 10.71 -1.28 4.61
CA PHE A 22 9.65 -0.72 3.79
C PHE A 22 10.26 -0.12 2.53
N ALA A 23 9.71 -0.46 1.37
CA ALA A 23 10.15 0.10 0.10
C ALA A 23 9.65 1.55 -0.03
N TYR A 24 10.59 2.49 -0.08
CA TYR A 24 10.31 3.91 -0.28
C TYR A 24 10.71 4.37 -1.67
N HIS A 25 9.99 5.36 -2.20
CA HIS A 25 10.29 5.90 -3.51
C HIS A 25 11.70 6.54 -3.50
N ALA A 26 12.56 6.11 -4.43
CA ALA A 26 13.99 6.41 -4.44
C ALA A 26 14.74 6.12 -3.12
N GLY A 27 14.23 5.17 -2.31
CA GLY A 27 14.84 4.77 -1.03
C GLY A 27 14.68 5.79 0.10
N LYS A 28 13.90 6.86 -0.08
CA LYS A 28 13.75 7.93 0.91
C LYS A 28 12.33 7.96 1.48
N ILE A 29 12.21 7.87 2.80
CA ILE A 29 10.92 7.93 3.50
C ILE A 29 10.11 9.20 3.18
N GLU A 30 10.79 10.31 2.94
CA GLU A 30 10.20 11.61 2.58
C GLU A 30 9.42 11.57 1.26
N ASN A 31 9.84 10.70 0.34
CA ASN A 31 9.16 10.52 -0.94
C ASN A 31 7.94 9.58 -0.83
N GLY A 32 7.69 9.02 0.35
CA GLY A 32 6.60 8.08 0.55
C GLY A 32 6.91 6.63 0.16
N PRO A 33 5.91 5.74 0.25
CA PRO A 33 6.05 4.34 -0.09
C PRO A 33 6.11 4.15 -1.60
N SER A 34 6.91 3.18 -2.06
CA SER A 34 6.97 2.82 -3.48
C SER A 34 5.72 2.10 -3.98
N TYR A 35 4.96 1.46 -3.08
CA TYR A 35 3.81 0.62 -3.42
C TYR A 35 2.61 0.96 -2.53
N TRP A 36 1.45 1.13 -3.15
CA TRP A 36 0.17 1.33 -2.48
C TRP A 36 -0.98 0.86 -3.38
N SER A 37 -2.19 0.83 -2.81
CA SER A 37 -3.45 0.51 -3.47
C SER A 37 -4.56 1.43 -2.97
N ASP A 38 -5.73 1.36 -3.59
CA ASP A 38 -6.98 1.96 -3.11
C ASP A 38 -7.33 1.57 -1.67
N ARG A 39 -6.81 0.43 -1.20
CA ARG A 39 -7.07 -0.11 0.15
C ARG A 39 -6.01 0.24 1.18
N GLY A 40 -4.86 0.78 0.78
CA GLY A 40 -3.79 1.15 1.68
C GLY A 40 -2.39 0.78 1.17
N LEU A 41 -1.43 0.85 2.09
CA LEU A 41 -0.01 0.77 1.77
C LEU A 41 0.50 -0.67 1.58
N LEU A 42 1.55 -0.81 0.78
CA LEU A 42 2.23 -2.08 0.53
C LEU A 42 3.73 -1.89 0.77
N CYS A 43 4.33 -2.73 1.61
CA CYS A 43 5.72 -2.50 2.02
C CYS A 43 6.76 -2.94 1.00
N SER A 44 6.40 -3.75 0.00
CA SER A 44 7.34 -4.33 -0.95
C SER A 44 6.63 -4.78 -2.23
N VAL A 45 7.42 -5.03 -3.28
CA VAL A 45 6.93 -5.64 -4.52
C VAL A 45 6.26 -6.99 -4.25
N ALA A 46 6.79 -7.79 -3.34
CA ALA A 46 6.21 -9.09 -2.99
C ALA A 46 4.81 -8.93 -2.38
N CYS A 47 4.62 -8.00 -1.45
CA CYS A 47 3.30 -7.70 -0.90
C CYS A 47 2.36 -7.14 -1.96
N SER A 48 2.87 -6.33 -2.89
CA SER A 48 2.06 -5.82 -4.01
C SER A 48 1.57 -6.93 -4.94
N THR A 49 2.43 -7.88 -5.31
CA THR A 49 2.05 -9.04 -6.13
C THR A 49 1.02 -9.92 -5.42
N VAL A 50 1.26 -10.24 -4.13
CA VAL A 50 0.30 -11.03 -3.33
C VAL A 50 -1.05 -10.33 -3.23
N HIS A 51 -1.05 -9.01 -3.02
CA HIS A 51 -2.28 -8.22 -2.98
C HIS A 51 -3.04 -8.31 -4.30
N PHE A 52 -2.35 -8.11 -5.42
CA PHE A 52 -2.93 -8.21 -6.75
C PHE A 52 -3.55 -9.60 -7.00
N GLU A 53 -2.82 -10.68 -6.73
CA GLU A 53 -3.34 -12.04 -6.91
C GLU A 53 -4.57 -12.35 -6.04
N LYS A 54 -4.62 -11.83 -4.81
CA LYS A 54 -5.80 -11.97 -3.94
C LYS A 54 -7.02 -11.23 -4.53
N ARG A 55 -6.81 -10.02 -5.05
CA ARG A 55 -7.87 -9.22 -5.70
C ARG A 55 -8.40 -9.92 -6.95
N GLU A 56 -7.52 -10.45 -7.80
CA GLU A 56 -7.89 -11.25 -8.97
C GLU A 56 -8.75 -12.47 -8.59
N ARG A 57 -8.31 -13.27 -7.61
CA ARG A 57 -9.05 -14.45 -7.15
C ARG A 57 -10.41 -14.11 -6.53
N ALA A 58 -10.52 -12.94 -5.91
CA ALA A 58 -11.76 -12.45 -5.34
C ALA A 58 -12.73 -11.88 -6.40
N GLY A 59 -12.32 -11.78 -7.67
CA GLY A 59 -13.12 -11.14 -8.73
C GLY A 59 -13.19 -9.62 -8.60
N ASP A 60 -12.26 -9.04 -7.85
CA ASP A 60 -12.24 -7.62 -7.47
C ASP A 60 -10.90 -7.01 -7.88
N ALA A 61 -10.50 -7.28 -9.13
CA ALA A 61 -9.31 -6.73 -9.74
C ALA A 61 -9.30 -5.18 -9.70
N MET A 62 -8.12 -4.60 -9.53
CA MET A 62 -7.96 -3.15 -9.61
C MET A 62 -8.20 -2.69 -11.06
N LYS A 63 -9.21 -1.84 -11.28
CA LYS A 63 -9.63 -1.40 -12.63
C LYS A 63 -8.98 -0.08 -13.05
N GLU A 64 -8.60 0.74 -12.08
CA GLU A 64 -8.00 2.06 -12.28
C GLU A 64 -6.77 2.18 -11.39
N PRO A 65 -5.75 2.96 -11.79
CA PRO A 65 -4.61 3.24 -10.92
C PRO A 65 -5.07 3.80 -9.58
N ALA A 66 -4.46 3.34 -8.48
CA ALA A 66 -4.76 3.88 -7.17
C ALA A 66 -4.38 5.38 -7.11
N PRO A 67 -5.21 6.23 -6.49
CA PRO A 67 -4.89 7.65 -6.29
C PRO A 67 -3.63 7.79 -5.42
N ASP A 68 -2.98 8.96 -5.46
CA ASP A 68 -1.79 9.21 -4.64
C ASP A 68 -2.15 9.05 -3.15
N PRO A 69 -1.40 8.23 -2.37
CA PRO A 69 -1.73 7.94 -0.98
C PRO A 69 -1.57 9.15 -0.06
N PHE A 70 -0.98 10.25 -0.54
CA PHE A 70 -0.81 11.52 0.17
C PHE A 70 -1.48 12.71 -0.52
N GLU A 71 -2.15 12.54 -1.66
CA GLU A 71 -3.05 13.57 -2.15
C GLU A 71 -4.14 13.82 -1.09
N ARG A 72 -4.16 15.05 -0.59
CA ARG A 72 -5.19 15.54 0.33
C ARG A 72 -6.15 16.37 -0.51
N ASP A 73 -7.37 15.87 -0.70
CA ASP A 73 -8.54 16.73 -0.96
C ASP A 73 -8.73 17.72 0.21
#